data_AF-A0A645BQY9-F1
#
_entry.id   AF-A0A645BQY9-F1
#
_cell.length_a   1.000
_cell.length_b   1.000
_cell.length_c   1.000
_cell.angle_alpha   90.00
_cell.angle_beta   90.00
_cell.angle_gamma   90.00
#
_symmetry.space_group_name_H-M   'P 1'
#
loop_
_entity.id
_entity.type
_entity.pdbx_description
1 polymer ?
#
loop_
_entity_poly.entity_id
_entity_poly.type
_entity_poly.pdbx_seq_one_letter_code
_entity_poly.pdbx_strand_id
1 'polypeptide(L)'
;MPLEIIRNDITKVHADAIVNAADPSLLGGGGTDGAIHKEAGPELLVECRALGGCKAGEAKITKGYRLPAKYVIHTVGPVWHDESDIGVRPTQLTKCG
;
A
#
# COMPACT_ATOMS: atom_id res chain seq x y z
N MET A 1 -12.57 -13.05 13.98
CA MET A 1 -13.29 -11.92 13.36
C MET A 1 -13.63 -12.33 11.94
N PRO A 2 -14.91 -12.35 11.54
CA PRO A 2 -15.30 -12.68 10.18
C PRO A 2 -14.78 -11.64 9.18
N LEU A 3 -14.78 -11.99 7.90
CA LEU A 3 -14.47 -11.09 6.78
C LEU A 3 -15.63 -10.11 6.58
N GLU A 4 -15.32 -8.82 6.44
CA GLU A 4 -16.29 -7.76 6.15
C GLU A 4 -15.93 -7.05 4.83
N ILE A 5 -16.95 -6.65 4.08
CA ILE A 5 -16.81 -5.83 2.89
C ILE A 5 -17.41 -4.47 3.19
N ILE A 6 -16.59 -3.43 3.14
CA ILE A 6 -16.99 -2.06 3.44
C ILE A 6 -16.75 -1.20 2.21
N ARG A 7 -17.74 -0.43 1.79
CA ARG A 7 -17.60 0.60 0.75
C ARG A 7 -17.40 1.95 1.41
N ASN A 8 -16.14 2.38 1.54
CA ASN A 8 -15.78 3.65 2.15
C ASN A 8 -14.45 4.18 1.58
N ASP A 9 -14.07 5.40 1.94
CA ASP A 9 -12.73 5.92 1.75
C ASP A 9 -11.78 5.23 2.75
N ILE A 10 -10.76 4.53 2.24
CA ILE A 10 -9.79 3.79 3.07
C ILE A 10 -9.03 4.70 4.05
N THR A 11 -8.86 5.98 3.71
CA THR A 11 -8.18 6.96 4.58
C THR A 11 -9.00 7.32 5.82
N LYS A 12 -10.28 6.93 5.87
CA LYS A 12 -11.21 7.17 6.99
C LYS A 12 -11.50 5.90 7.79
N VAL A 13 -10.92 4.76 7.41
CA VAL A 13 -11.14 3.48 8.09
C VAL A 13 -10.35 3.42 9.41
N HIS A 14 -11.05 3.11 10.50
CA HIS A 14 -10.43 2.82 11.80
C HIS A 14 -10.03 1.35 11.84
N ALA A 15 -8.73 1.09 11.81
CA ALA A 15 -8.16 -0.25 11.87
C ALA A 15 -6.77 -0.20 12.52
N ASP A 16 -6.21 -1.35 12.87
CA ASP A 16 -4.81 -1.41 13.29
C ASP A 16 -3.87 -1.08 12.12
N ALA A 17 -4.16 -1.58 10.92
CA ALA A 17 -3.42 -1.24 9.71
C ALA A 17 -4.34 -1.15 8.49
N ILE A 18 -3.99 -0.28 7.54
CA ILE A 18 -4.51 -0.32 6.18
C ILE A 18 -3.39 -0.73 5.22
N VAL A 19 -3.77 -1.34 4.09
CA VAL A 19 -2.81 -1.75 3.05
C VAL A 19 -2.84 -0.72 1.92
N ASN A 20 -1.66 -0.21 1.56
CA ASN A 20 -1.45 0.68 0.43
C ASN A 20 -0.90 -0.08 -0.78
N ALA A 21 -1.55 0.08 -1.93
CA ALA A 21 -1.02 -0.38 -3.22
C ALA A 21 0.00 0.66 -3.73
N ALA A 22 1.26 0.45 -3.36
CA ALA A 22 2.32 1.42 -3.54
C ALA A 22 3.09 1.24 -4.85
N ASP A 23 3.70 2.33 -5.30
CA ASP A 23 4.79 2.32 -6.29
C ASP A 23 6.10 1.76 -5.66
N PRO A 24 6.97 1.07 -6.43
CA PRO A 24 8.29 0.60 -5.95
C PRO A 24 9.16 1.63 -5.22
N SER A 25 9.01 2.92 -5.50
CA SER A 25 9.73 4.01 -4.83
C SER A 25 9.24 4.28 -3.39
N LEU A 26 7.99 3.91 -3.07
CA LEU A 26 7.27 4.29 -1.85
C LEU A 26 7.06 5.80 -1.64
N LEU A 27 7.27 6.63 -2.68
CA LEU A 27 7.23 8.09 -2.55
C LEU A 27 5.86 8.69 -2.85
N GLY A 28 4.82 7.86 -2.84
CA GLY A 28 3.46 8.22 -3.23
C GLY A 28 3.25 8.18 -4.75
N GLY A 29 2.03 8.54 -5.17
CA GLY A 29 1.61 8.47 -6.55
C GLY A 29 0.20 9.01 -6.74
N GLY A 30 -0.55 8.43 -7.68
CA GLY A 30 -1.96 8.73 -7.90
C GLY A 30 -2.90 7.78 -7.12
N GLY A 31 -4.20 7.88 -7.38
CA GLY A 31 -5.20 6.93 -6.86
C GLY A 31 -5.18 6.81 -5.33
N THR A 32 -5.30 5.56 -4.85
CA THR A 32 -5.33 5.27 -3.41
C THR A 32 -4.02 5.61 -2.70
N ASP A 33 -2.87 5.42 -3.36
CA ASP A 33 -1.55 5.75 -2.81
C ASP A 33 -1.42 7.25 -2.55
N GLY A 34 -1.78 8.06 -3.54
CA GLY A 34 -1.83 9.52 -3.41
C GLY A 34 -2.79 9.98 -2.31
N ALA A 35 -3.96 9.36 -2.19
CA ALA A 35 -4.93 9.68 -1.14
C ALA A 35 -4.38 9.35 0.27
N ILE A 36 -3.74 8.19 0.44
CA ILE A 36 -3.11 7.79 1.70
C ILE A 36 -1.99 8.77 2.07
N HIS A 37 -1.07 9.09 1.15
CA HIS A 37 0.01 10.05 1.40
C HIS A 37 -0.50 11.45 1.75
N LYS A 38 -1.54 11.92 1.05
CA LYS A 38 -2.15 13.22 1.32
C LYS A 38 -2.77 13.28 2.71
N GLU A 39 -3.55 12.28 3.09
CA GLU A 39 -4.29 12.28 4.35
C GLU A 39 -3.42 11.91 5.56
N ALA A 40 -2.40 11.05 5.39
CA ALA A 40 -1.45 10.71 6.45
C ALA A 40 -0.53 11.89 6.82
N GLY A 41 -0.24 12.77 5.87
CA GLY A 41 0.63 13.93 6.05
C GLY A 41 2.08 13.70 5.58
N PRO A 42 2.88 14.79 5.50
CA PRO A 42 4.25 14.75 4.99
C PRO A 42 5.19 13.83 5.77
N GLU A 43 4.87 13.52 7.02
CA GLU A 43 5.63 12.64 7.90
C GLU A 43 5.71 11.22 7.33
N LEU A 44 4.64 10.73 6.68
CA LEU A 44 4.62 9.44 6.01
C LEU A 44 5.67 9.37 4.89
N LEU A 45 5.78 10.42 4.08
CA LEU A 45 6.76 10.48 3.01
C LEU A 45 8.20 10.47 3.55
N VAL A 46 8.44 11.11 4.71
CA VAL A 46 9.76 11.10 5.35
C VAL A 46 10.14 9.70 5.80
N GLU A 47 9.21 8.96 6.43
CA GLU A 47 9.47 7.57 6.83
C GLU A 47 9.66 6.65 5.62
N CYS A 48 8.82 6.77 4.58
CA CYS A 48 8.98 6.02 3.34
C CYS A 48 10.34 6.23 2.67
N ARG A 49 10.90 7.44 2.70
CA ARG A 49 12.25 7.72 2.18
C ARG A 49 13.33 6.93 2.92
N ALA A 50 13.19 6.77 4.24
CA ALA A 50 14.13 6.00 5.05
C ALA A 50 14.06 4.49 4.76
N LEU A 51 12.95 4.00 4.20
CA LEU A 51 12.78 2.59 3.84
C LEU A 51 13.52 2.18 2.56
N GLY A 52 13.88 3.12 1.68
CA GLY A 52 14.64 2.83 0.45
C GLY A 52 13.87 2.03 -0.62
N GLY A 53 12.58 2.32 -0.80
CA GLY A 53 11.71 1.65 -1.79
C GLY A 53 11.22 0.27 -1.35
N CYS A 54 10.49 -0.43 -2.20
CA CYS A 54 9.98 -1.79 -1.97
C CYS A 54 9.97 -2.58 -3.27
N LYS A 55 10.44 -3.83 -3.24
CA LYS A 55 10.37 -4.68 -4.44
C LYS A 55 8.95 -5.20 -4.62
N ALA A 56 8.62 -5.51 -5.86
CA ALA A 56 7.32 -6.08 -6.18
C ALA A 56 7.18 -7.48 -5.57
N GLY A 57 6.04 -7.74 -4.92
CA GLY A 57 5.84 -8.94 -4.09
C GLY A 57 6.36 -8.83 -2.65
N GLU A 58 6.87 -7.68 -2.22
CA GLU A 58 7.28 -7.42 -0.83
C GLU A 58 6.36 -6.38 -0.17
N ALA A 59 6.48 -6.23 1.15
CA ALA A 59 5.76 -5.22 1.91
C ALA A 59 6.67 -4.55 2.96
N LYS A 60 6.40 -3.27 3.25
CA LYS A 60 7.05 -2.51 4.33
C LYS A 60 6.01 -1.75 5.16
N ILE A 61 6.29 -1.55 6.45
CA ILE A 61 5.37 -0.92 7.39
C ILE A 61 5.87 0.45 7.84
N THR A 62 4.93 1.38 7.99
CA THR A 62 5.12 2.74 8.53
C THR A 62 4.03 3.05 9.55
N LYS A 63 4.16 4.17 10.28
CA LYS A 63 3.07 4.69 11.10
C LYS A 63 1.96 5.28 10.21
N GLY A 64 0.72 5.27 10.71
CA GLY A 64 -0.43 5.88 10.02
C GLY A 64 -0.50 7.41 10.15
N TYR A 65 0.27 8.00 11.05
CA TYR A 65 0.33 9.44 11.29
C TYR A 65 -1.04 10.07 11.54
N ARG A 66 -1.55 10.88 10.62
CA ARG A 66 -2.85 11.56 10.74
C ARG A 66 -4.04 10.67 10.37
N LEU A 67 -3.78 9.47 9.83
CA LEU A 67 -4.83 8.52 9.52
C LEU A 67 -5.45 7.97 10.82
N PRO A 68 -6.73 7.57 10.79
CA PRO A 68 -7.34 6.81 11.89
C PRO A 68 -6.70 5.44 12.11
N ALA A 69 -6.04 4.88 11.08
CA ALA A 69 -5.30 3.64 11.18
C ALA A 69 -3.94 3.84 11.88
N LYS A 70 -3.52 2.87 12.71
CA LYS A 70 -2.24 2.99 13.45
C LYS A 70 -1.02 2.82 12.55
N TYR A 71 -1.14 1.98 11.51
CA TYR A 71 -0.07 1.65 10.58
C TYR A 71 -0.53 1.67 9.12
N VAL A 72 0.42 1.85 8.21
CA VAL A 72 0.23 1.60 6.78
C VAL A 72 1.20 0.50 6.34
N ILE A 73 0.67 -0.55 5.73
CA ILE A 73 1.46 -1.60 5.09
C ILE A 73 1.53 -1.26 3.60
N HIS A 74 2.70 -0.87 3.13
CA HIS A 74 2.96 -0.56 1.73
C HIS A 74 3.40 -1.83 1.02
N THR A 75 2.63 -2.27 0.02
CA THR A 75 3.03 -3.41 -0.81
C THR A 75 2.97 -3.05 -2.28
N VAL A 76 3.87 -3.65 -3.06
CA VAL A 76 4.07 -3.34 -4.47
C VAL A 76 3.59 -4.53 -5.30
N GLY A 77 2.46 -4.35 -5.98
CA GLY A 77 1.91 -5.35 -6.89
C GLY A 77 2.75 -5.51 -8.17
N PRO A 78 2.63 -6.65 -8.87
CA PRO A 78 3.16 -6.79 -10.22
C PRO A 78 2.45 -5.83 -11.20
N VAL A 79 3.20 -5.35 -12.20
CA VAL A 79 2.62 -4.64 -13.36
C VAL A 79 2.24 -5.66 -14.43
N TRP A 80 0.99 -5.59 -14.89
CA TRP A 80 0.43 -6.44 -15.94
C TRP A 80 0.51 -5.74 -17.30
N HIS A 81 1.15 -6.36 -18.28
CA HIS A 81 1.33 -5.76 -19.61
C HIS A 81 0.48 -6.46 -20.67
N ASP A 82 0.50 -7.79 -20.73
CA ASP A 82 -0.23 -8.58 -21.72
C ASP A 82 -0.52 -10.01 -21.23
N GLU A 83 -1.07 -10.85 -22.10
CA GLU A 83 -1.44 -12.23 -21.77
C GLU A 83 -0.24 -13.13 -21.43
N SER A 84 0.99 -12.74 -21.77
CA SER A 84 2.19 -13.51 -21.41
C SER A 84 2.47 -13.49 -19.90
N ASP A 85 1.87 -12.54 -19.17
CA ASP A 85 2.03 -12.37 -17.72
C ASP A 85 1.16 -13.34 -16.88
N ILE A 86 0.19 -14.04 -17.49
CA ILE A 86 -0.84 -14.86 -16.81
C ILE A 86 -0.26 -15.99 -15.95
N GLY A 87 0.95 -16.50 -16.25
CA GLY A 87 1.60 -17.54 -15.43
C GLY A 87 2.52 -17.03 -14.32
N VAL A 88 3.05 -15.81 -14.44
CA VAL A 88 4.12 -15.30 -13.57
C VAL A 88 3.59 -14.30 -12.55
N ARG A 89 2.71 -13.39 -12.96
CA ARG A 89 2.22 -12.29 -12.12
C ARG A 89 1.26 -12.73 -11.01
N PRO A 90 0.35 -13.71 -11.19
CA PRO A 90 -0.46 -14.21 -10.06
C PRO A 90 0.39 -14.69 -8.88
N THR A 91 1.45 -15.45 -9.18
CA THR A 91 2.38 -15.99 -8.17
C THR A 91 3.13 -14.88 -7.44
N GLN A 92 3.37 -13.75 -8.10
CA GLN A 92 3.98 -12.58 -7.48
C GLN A 92 2.98 -11.80 -6.63
N LEU A 93 1.73 -11.68 -7.09
CA LEU A 93 0.64 -11.03 -6.36
C LEU A 93 0.34 -11.74 -5.03
N THR A 94 0.39 -13.07 -4.99
CA THR A 94 0.19 -13.84 -3.75
C THR A 94 1.26 -13.61 -2.68
N LYS A 95 2.39 -12.98 -3.03
CA LYS A 95 3.46 -12.64 -2.08
C LYS A 95 3.26 -11.28 -1.40
N CYS A 96 2.33 -10.46 -1.90
CA CYS A 96 2.06 -9.12 -1.37
C CYS A 96 1.27 -9.12 -0.04
N GLY A 97 0.97 -10.28 0.56
CA GLY A 97 0.11 -10.45 1.73
C GLY A 97 0.80 -11.14 2.89
#